data_AF-A0A931T8Z7-F1
#
_entry.id   AF-A0A931T8Z7-F1
#
_cell.length_a   1.000
_cell.length_b   1.000
_cell.length_c   1.000
_cell.angle_alpha   90.00
_cell.angle_beta   90.00
_cell.angle_gamma   90.00
#
_symmetry.space_group_name_H-M   'P 1'
#
loop_
_entity.id
_entity.type
_entity.pdbx_description
1 polymer ?
#
loop_
_entity_poly.entity_id
_entity_poly.type
_entity_poly.pdbx_seq_one_letter_code
_entity_poly.pdbx_strand_id
1 'polypeptide(L)'
;VGNDLADMLTNELAATEKFKMVERAKLNSVLQEQDLAASGAVSKGTGAKIGKLTGAKYLITGSVASYEENTKGSGGGLSFRGVSVGGKKEDAYLAIDLRVINSTTGAIEFVRSVEARSGGYGIGVGFYKGGLGGNLGKYDKTPAGKAIRAVLIEATDYLSCVMVDKDGCEQEYAAKEKARRDKTKGSVKLD
;
A
#
# COMPACT_ATOMS: atom_id res chain seq x y z
N VAL A 1 4.85 -11.89 1.37
CA VAL A 1 5.15 -10.47 1.05
C VAL A 1 4.12 -9.89 0.08
N GLY A 2 3.99 -10.39 -1.16
CA GLY A 2 3.03 -9.82 -2.13
C GLY A 2 1.57 -9.86 -1.67
N ASN A 3 1.10 -11.01 -1.15
CA ASN A 3 -0.26 -11.14 -0.63
C ASN A 3 -0.50 -10.27 0.61
N ASP A 4 0.48 -10.20 1.52
CA ASP A 4 0.37 -9.37 2.73
C ASP A 4 0.24 -7.88 2.37
N LEU A 5 0.98 -7.41 1.36
CA LEU A 5 0.86 -6.03 0.86
C LEU A 5 -0.49 -5.77 0.20
N ALA A 6 -1.04 -6.75 -0.53
CA ALA A 6 -2.37 -6.63 -1.12
C ALA A 6 -3.47 -6.57 -0.05
N ASP A 7 -3.36 -7.35 1.02
CA ASP A 7 -4.27 -7.31 2.16
C ASP A 7 -4.17 -5.97 2.90
N MET A 8 -2.95 -5.47 3.14
CA MET A 8 -2.75 -4.16 3.73
C MET A 8 -3.29 -3.02 2.84
N LEU A 9 -3.05 -3.07 1.53
CA LEU A 9 -3.63 -2.10 0.58
C LEU A 9 -5.15 -2.14 0.59
N THR A 10 -5.74 -3.33 0.65
CA THR A 10 -7.20 -3.51 0.75
C THR A 10 -7.75 -2.89 2.02
N ASN A 11 -7.08 -3.08 3.15
CA ASN A 11 -7.46 -2.50 4.43
C ASN A 11 -7.35 -0.97 4.43
N GLU A 12 -6.26 -0.41 3.91
CA GLU A 12 -6.09 1.05 3.82
C GLU A 12 -7.14 1.67 2.88
N LEU A 13 -7.42 1.05 1.72
CA LEU A 13 -8.48 1.51 0.81
C LEU A 13 -9.86 1.44 1.46
N ALA A 14 -10.17 0.37 2.20
CA ALA A 14 -11.42 0.24 2.94
C ALA A 14 -11.53 1.31 4.05
N ALA A 15 -10.43 1.60 4.75
CA ALA A 15 -10.38 2.59 5.81
C ALA A 15 -10.62 4.03 5.32
N THR A 16 -10.40 4.31 4.03
CA THR A 16 -10.75 5.63 3.45
C THR A 16 -12.26 5.89 3.40
N GLU A 17 -13.09 4.85 3.49
CA GLU A 17 -14.55 4.89 3.30
C GLU A 17 -15.01 5.44 1.93
N LYS A 18 -14.08 5.67 1.00
CA LYS A 18 -14.35 6.17 -0.36
C LYS A 18 -14.58 5.05 -1.38
N PHE A 19 -14.15 3.84 -1.06
CA PHE A 19 -14.23 2.68 -1.94
C PHE A 19 -15.10 1.58 -1.34
N LYS A 20 -16.01 1.03 -2.16
CA LYS A 20 -16.67 -0.23 -1.84
C LYS A 20 -15.78 -1.39 -2.27
N MET A 21 -15.06 -1.96 -1.31
CA MET A 21 -14.20 -3.12 -1.55
C MET A 21 -15.04 -4.39 -1.79
N VAL A 22 -14.57 -5.24 -2.69
CA VAL A 22 -15.16 -6.56 -2.94
C VAL A 22 -14.09 -7.63 -2.82
N GLU A 23 -14.41 -8.68 -2.06
CA GLU A 23 -13.47 -9.76 -1.78
C GLU A 23 -13.23 -10.62 -3.02
N ARG A 24 -11.96 -10.87 -3.33
CA ARG A 24 -11.52 -11.70 -4.46
C ARG A 24 -10.48 -12.74 -4.06
N ALA A 25 -9.67 -12.48 -3.03
CA ALA A 25 -8.72 -13.44 -2.49
C ALA A 25 -9.42 -14.63 -1.83
N LYS A 26 -10.60 -14.42 -1.24
CA LYS A 26 -11.43 -15.48 -0.62
C LYS A 26 -12.68 -15.84 -1.42
N LEU A 27 -12.71 -15.51 -2.73
CA LEU A 27 -13.89 -15.74 -3.57
C LEU A 27 -14.33 -17.20 -3.60
N ASN A 28 -13.39 -18.14 -3.67
CA ASN A 28 -13.71 -19.58 -3.70
C ASN A 28 -14.41 -20.03 -2.41
N SER A 29 -14.00 -19.52 -1.25
CA SER A 29 -14.67 -19.81 0.02
C SER A 29 -16.09 -19.25 0.05
N VAL A 30 -16.31 -18.06 -0.50
CA VAL A 30 -17.66 -17.47 -0.62
C VAL A 30 -18.54 -18.28 -1.58
N LEU A 31 -17.98 -18.77 -2.68
CA LEU A 31 -18.70 -19.63 -3.63
C LEU A 31 -19.07 -20.98 -2.99
N GLN A 32 -18.14 -21.60 -2.26
CA GLN A 32 -18.39 -22.83 -1.51
C GLN A 32 -19.52 -22.67 -0.49
N GLU A 33 -19.64 -21.51 0.17
CA GLU A 33 -20.75 -21.23 1.09
C GLU A 33 -22.10 -21.13 0.35
N GLN A 34 -22.12 -20.56 -0.86
CA GLN A 34 -23.32 -20.55 -1.70
C GLN A 34 -23.71 -21.96 -2.16
N ASP A 35 -22.72 -22.80 -2.49
CA ASP A 35 -22.93 -24.21 -2.85
C ASP A 35 -23.45 -25.02 -1.66
N LEU A 36 -22.90 -24.77 -0.46
CA LEU A 36 -23.35 -25.41 0.77
C LEU A 36 -24.81 -25.04 1.08
N ALA A 37 -25.17 -23.77 0.89
CA ALA A 37 -26.53 -23.29 1.03
C ALA A 37 -27.48 -23.95 0.01
N ALA A 38 -27.05 -24.11 -1.24
CA ALA A 38 -27.82 -24.76 -2.28
C ALA A 38 -27.97 -26.28 -2.08
N SER A 39 -26.99 -26.93 -1.43
CA SER A 39 -27.04 -28.36 -1.12
C SER A 39 -28.06 -28.72 -0.04
N GLY A 40 -28.57 -27.73 0.70
CA GLY A 40 -29.48 -27.93 1.84
C GLY A 40 -28.77 -28.35 3.13
N ALA A 41 -27.43 -28.29 3.17
CA ALA A 41 -26.64 -28.62 4.36
C ALA A 41 -26.73 -27.56 5.47
N VAL A 42 -27.20 -26.34 5.17
CA VAL A 42 -27.37 -25.24 6.14
C VAL A 42 -28.83 -25.07 6.56
N SER A 43 -29.05 -24.43 7.72
CA SER A 43 -30.40 -24.11 8.21
C SER A 43 -31.20 -23.26 7.20
N LYS A 44 -32.51 -23.50 7.15
CA LYS A 44 -33.40 -22.76 6.24
C LYS A 44 -33.35 -21.26 6.54
N GLY A 45 -33.11 -20.46 5.50
CA GLY A 45 -33.10 -19.00 5.58
C GLY A 45 -31.76 -18.37 6.00
N THR A 46 -30.75 -19.15 6.39
CA THR A 46 -29.43 -18.63 6.80
C THR A 46 -28.36 -18.69 5.72
N GLY A 47 -28.58 -19.48 4.67
CA GLY A 47 -27.60 -19.72 3.62
C GLY A 47 -27.34 -18.54 2.69
N ALA A 48 -26.09 -18.44 2.20
CA ALA A 48 -25.71 -17.48 1.18
C ALA A 48 -26.45 -17.74 -0.14
N LYS A 49 -26.89 -16.66 -0.82
CA LYS A 49 -27.66 -16.77 -2.07
C LYS A 49 -26.74 -16.85 -3.28
N ILE A 50 -26.97 -17.84 -4.14
CA ILE A 50 -26.29 -17.96 -5.43
C ILE A 50 -26.50 -16.70 -6.29
N GLY A 51 -25.44 -16.28 -6.98
CA GLY A 51 -25.51 -15.20 -7.97
C GLY A 51 -25.65 -13.80 -7.36
N LYS A 52 -25.42 -13.65 -6.05
CA LYS A 52 -25.46 -12.37 -5.34
C LYS A 52 -24.07 -11.76 -5.09
N LEU A 53 -23.04 -12.25 -5.78
CA LEU A 53 -21.72 -11.63 -5.76
C LEU A 53 -21.78 -10.23 -6.37
N THR A 54 -21.14 -9.26 -5.71
CA THR A 54 -21.02 -7.89 -6.24
C THR A 54 -19.93 -7.85 -7.31
N GLY A 55 -20.23 -7.31 -8.48
CA GLY A 55 -19.25 -7.05 -9.54
C GLY A 55 -18.32 -5.88 -9.17
N ALA A 56 -17.02 -6.02 -9.42
CA ALA A 56 -16.07 -4.92 -9.30
C ALA A 56 -16.09 -4.08 -10.60
N LYS A 57 -16.07 -2.75 -10.50
CA LYS A 57 -15.86 -1.86 -11.66
C LYS A 57 -14.39 -1.71 -12.03
N TYR A 58 -13.53 -1.76 -11.03
CA TYR A 58 -12.08 -1.62 -11.17
C TYR A 58 -11.37 -2.75 -10.45
N LEU A 59 -10.27 -3.21 -11.02
CA LEU A 59 -9.30 -4.08 -10.38
C LEU A 59 -8.05 -3.25 -10.09
N ILE A 60 -7.62 -3.23 -8.83
CA ILE A 60 -6.41 -2.55 -8.41
C ILE A 60 -5.35 -3.63 -8.20
N THR A 61 -4.21 -3.48 -8.86
CA THR A 61 -3.07 -4.40 -8.72
C THR A 61 -1.84 -3.62 -8.31
N GLY A 62 -1.04 -4.20 -7.41
CA GLY A 62 0.26 -3.66 -7.00
C GLY A 62 1.37 -4.68 -7.20
N SER A 63 2.54 -4.24 -7.66
CA SER A 63 3.76 -5.06 -7.69
C SER A 63 4.90 -4.34 -6.99
N VAL A 64 5.69 -5.08 -6.21
CA VAL A 64 6.91 -4.53 -5.61
C VAL A 64 7.96 -4.38 -6.70
N ALA A 65 8.31 -3.14 -7.03
CA ALA A 65 9.30 -2.81 -8.05
C ALA A 65 10.73 -2.86 -7.49
N SER A 66 10.94 -2.42 -6.25
CA SER A 66 12.23 -2.52 -5.56
C SER A 66 12.03 -2.59 -4.05
N TYR A 67 12.90 -3.36 -3.40
CA TYR A 67 13.03 -3.40 -1.95
C TYR A 67 14.51 -3.46 -1.61
N GLU A 68 15.00 -2.47 -0.87
CA GLU A 68 16.37 -2.44 -0.37
C GLU A 68 16.36 -2.22 1.13
N GLU A 69 17.05 -3.06 1.87
CA GLU A 69 17.26 -2.89 3.30
C GLU A 69 18.75 -2.68 3.55
N ASN A 70 19.13 -1.44 3.80
CA ASN A 70 20.50 -1.06 4.10
C ASN A 70 20.68 -1.09 5.61
N THR A 71 21.17 -2.22 6.12
CA THR A 71 21.76 -2.29 7.45
C THR A 71 23.19 -1.77 7.35
N LYS A 72 23.41 -0.46 7.44
CA LYS A 72 24.78 0.08 7.53
C LYS A 72 25.35 -0.26 8.91
N GLY A 73 25.87 -1.48 9.04
CA GLY A 73 26.79 -1.87 10.09
C GLY A 73 28.18 -1.28 9.82
N SER A 74 28.35 0.03 10.02
CA SER A 74 29.67 0.64 10.02
C SER A 74 30.09 0.84 11.47
N GLY A 75 30.94 -0.09 11.94
CA GLY A 75 31.59 -0.03 13.24
C GLY A 75 32.39 1.25 13.38
N GLY A 76 31.87 2.19 14.17
CA GLY A 76 32.47 3.48 14.43
C GLY A 76 31.79 4.14 15.62
N GLY A 77 31.73 3.42 16.74
CA GLY A 77 31.34 4.01 18.03
C GLY A 77 32.53 4.76 18.63
N LEU A 78 32.33 5.99 19.09
CA LEU A 78 33.26 6.64 20.00
C LEU A 78 33.15 5.92 21.36
N SER A 79 34.15 5.11 21.68
CA SER A 79 34.31 4.52 23.01
C SER A 79 35.00 5.54 23.92
N PHE A 80 34.26 6.16 24.83
CA PHE A 80 34.86 7.01 25.87
C PHE A 80 34.45 6.49 27.25
N ARG A 81 35.44 6.11 28.07
CA ARG A 81 35.26 5.64 29.46
C ARG A 81 34.24 4.49 29.63
N GLY A 82 34.26 3.49 28.75
CA GLY A 82 33.42 2.29 28.88
C GLY A 82 31.96 2.46 28.43
N VAL A 83 31.56 3.66 27.99
CA VAL A 83 30.24 3.91 27.38
C VAL A 83 30.40 3.94 25.87
N SER A 84 29.76 2.99 25.19
CA SER A 84 29.73 2.91 23.73
C SER A 84 28.42 3.56 23.24
N VAL A 85 28.51 4.71 22.56
CA VAL A 85 27.36 5.35 21.91
C VAL A 85 27.49 5.14 20.41
N GLY A 86 26.79 4.13 19.89
CA GLY A 86 26.73 3.79 18.48
C GLY A 86 25.32 3.36 18.11
N GLY A 87 24.62 4.17 17.31
CA GLY A 87 23.30 3.84 16.79
C GLY A 87 23.40 3.08 15.47
N LYS A 88 22.74 1.94 15.36
CA LYS A 88 22.55 1.25 14.09
C LYS A 88 21.60 2.10 13.24
N LYS A 89 22.08 2.68 12.14
CA LYS A 89 21.22 3.30 11.12
C LYS A 89 20.75 2.19 10.19
N GLU A 90 19.48 1.83 10.34
CA GLU A 90 18.80 0.89 9.46
C GLU A 90 17.84 1.68 8.56
N ASP A 91 18.15 1.72 7.26
CA ASP A 91 17.30 2.34 6.26
C ASP A 91 16.67 1.24 5.40
N ALA A 92 15.38 1.36 5.11
CA ALA A 92 14.68 0.55 4.13
C ALA A 92 14.17 1.46 3.02
N TYR A 93 14.22 0.98 1.79
CA TYR A 93 13.64 1.60 0.61
C TYR A 93 12.66 0.60 -0.01
N LEU A 94 11.47 1.09 -0.36
CA LEU A 94 10.45 0.30 -1.03
C LEU A 94 9.87 1.13 -2.17
N ALA A 95 9.72 0.50 -3.33
CA ALA A 95 8.99 1.01 -4.47
C ALA A 95 7.91 0.02 -4.89
N ILE A 96 6.68 0.51 -5.11
CA ILE A 96 5.59 -0.28 -5.69
C ILE A 96 5.06 0.39 -6.94
N ASP A 97 4.61 -0.42 -7.89
CA ASP A 97 3.86 0.02 -9.05
C ASP A 97 2.39 -0.38 -8.91
N LEU A 98 1.51 0.59 -9.01
CA LEU A 98 0.06 0.43 -8.96
C LEU A 98 -0.52 0.51 -10.37
N ARG A 99 -1.54 -0.31 -10.62
CA ARG A 99 -2.37 -0.23 -11.83
C ARG A 99 -3.83 -0.34 -11.45
N VAL A 100 -4.64 0.52 -12.07
CA VAL A 100 -6.11 0.48 -12.00
C VAL A 100 -6.62 0.03 -13.35
N ILE A 101 -7.32 -1.09 -13.37
CA ILE A 101 -7.82 -1.74 -14.58
C ILE A 101 -9.34 -1.68 -14.55
N ASN A 102 -9.95 -1.15 -15.60
CA ASN A 102 -11.39 -1.22 -15.78
C ASN A 102 -11.82 -2.66 -16.10
N SER A 103 -12.68 -3.25 -15.28
CA SER A 103 -13.09 -4.65 -15.43
C SER A 103 -13.97 -4.90 -16.65
N THR A 104 -14.61 -3.85 -17.19
CA THR A 104 -15.52 -3.94 -18.33
C THR A 104 -14.75 -3.84 -19.65
N THR A 105 -13.77 -2.95 -19.74
CA THR A 105 -13.02 -2.70 -20.99
C THR A 105 -11.63 -3.35 -21.03
N GLY A 106 -11.09 -3.73 -19.88
CA GLY A 106 -9.70 -4.18 -19.74
C GLY A 106 -8.66 -3.05 -19.86
N ALA A 107 -9.09 -1.79 -20.00
CA ALA A 107 -8.19 -0.65 -20.10
C ALA A 107 -7.50 -0.37 -18.76
N ILE A 108 -6.20 -0.07 -18.82
CA ILE A 108 -5.45 0.45 -17.66
C ILE A 108 -5.71 1.95 -17.61
N GLU A 109 -6.50 2.40 -16.64
CA GLU A 109 -6.91 3.80 -16.52
C GLU A 109 -5.91 4.65 -15.74
N PHE A 110 -5.27 4.05 -14.74
CA PHE A 110 -4.27 4.74 -13.92
C PHE A 110 -3.07 3.83 -13.66
N VAL A 111 -1.87 4.41 -13.71
CA VAL A 111 -0.62 3.76 -13.33
C VAL A 111 0.18 4.75 -12.49
N ARG A 112 0.74 4.27 -11.38
CA ARG A 112 1.63 5.10 -10.58
C ARG A 112 2.68 4.26 -9.84
N SER A 113 3.91 4.75 -9.88
CA SER A 113 5.00 4.26 -9.04
C SER A 113 5.04 5.08 -7.75
N VAL A 114 5.02 4.41 -6.60
CA VAL A 114 5.11 5.02 -5.27
C VAL A 114 6.36 4.51 -4.58
N GLU A 115 7.18 5.42 -4.09
CA GLU A 115 8.49 5.12 -3.49
C GLU A 115 8.55 5.71 -2.07
N ALA A 116 9.06 4.95 -1.09
CA ALA A 116 9.35 5.46 0.25
C ALA A 116 10.69 4.96 0.78
N ARG A 117 11.33 5.77 1.62
CA ARG A 117 12.58 5.45 2.32
C ARG A 117 12.44 5.73 3.82
N SER A 118 12.72 4.75 4.66
CA SER A 118 12.52 4.82 6.12
C SER A 118 13.64 5.52 6.91
N GLY A 119 14.58 6.18 6.23
CA GLY A 119 15.74 6.87 6.83
C GLY A 119 15.80 8.37 6.59
N GLY A 120 14.85 8.93 5.82
CA GLY A 120 14.82 10.35 5.50
C GLY A 120 14.20 11.17 6.63
N TYR A 121 14.94 12.16 7.12
CA TYR A 121 14.43 13.29 7.92
C TYR A 121 13.41 14.07 7.07
N GLY A 122 12.19 13.56 6.94
CA GLY A 122 11.23 14.09 5.97
C GLY A 122 9.83 13.46 5.96
N ILE A 123 9.62 12.28 6.55
CA ILE A 123 8.26 11.76 6.83
C ILE A 123 7.80 12.31 8.19
N GLY A 124 7.71 13.63 8.28
CA GLY A 124 7.55 14.30 9.58
C GLY A 124 7.04 15.72 9.47
N VAL A 125 5.95 15.98 8.73
CA VAL A 125 5.10 17.17 8.96
C VAL A 125 3.61 16.92 8.61
N GLY A 126 3.26 15.97 7.73
CA GLY A 126 1.86 15.78 7.27
C GLY A 126 1.04 14.66 7.93
N PHE A 127 1.68 13.60 8.44
CA PHE A 127 0.99 12.37 8.83
C PHE A 127 0.43 12.33 10.28
N TYR A 128 0.68 13.36 11.09
CA TYR A 128 0.39 13.34 12.54
C TYR A 128 -0.48 14.51 13.03
N LYS A 129 -1.51 14.93 12.28
CA LYS A 129 -2.45 15.94 12.78
C LYS A 129 -3.93 15.53 12.83
N GLY A 130 -4.29 14.28 12.54
CA GLY A 130 -5.68 13.84 12.66
C GLY A 130 -5.86 12.33 12.74
N GLY A 131 -5.87 11.79 13.95
CA GLY A 131 -6.62 10.60 14.35
C GLY A 131 -6.44 9.30 13.56
N LEU A 132 -5.52 8.43 14.00
CA LEU A 132 -5.61 6.98 13.81
C LEU A 132 -4.78 6.27 14.89
N GLY A 133 -5.25 6.41 16.14
CA GLY A 133 -4.77 5.66 17.29
C GLY A 133 -5.60 4.39 17.46
N GLY A 134 -5.09 3.25 16.98
CA GLY A 134 -5.76 1.96 17.13
C GLY A 134 -4.84 0.77 16.82
N ASN A 135 -4.17 0.27 17.86
CA ASN A 135 -3.75 -1.14 18.02
C ASN A 135 -3.00 -1.86 16.88
N LEU A 136 -1.90 -1.30 16.35
CA LEU A 136 -1.03 -1.95 15.34
C LEU A 136 0.38 -2.23 15.90
N GLY A 137 0.45 -3.11 16.91
CA GLY A 137 1.53 -3.16 17.90
C GLY A 137 2.90 -3.77 17.53
N LYS A 138 3.18 -4.24 16.31
CA LYS A 138 4.51 -4.88 16.04
C LYS A 138 5.17 -4.60 14.69
N TYR A 139 4.44 -4.28 13.61
CA TYR A 139 5.04 -3.99 12.31
C TYR A 139 5.46 -2.51 12.13
N ASP A 140 4.84 -1.57 12.85
CA ASP A 140 5.12 -0.13 12.75
C ASP A 140 6.52 0.31 13.26
N LYS A 141 7.24 -0.59 13.93
CA LYS A 141 8.50 -0.26 14.59
C LYS A 141 9.74 -0.57 13.75
N THR A 142 9.63 -1.38 12.70
CA THR A 142 10.77 -1.67 11.83
C THR A 142 10.88 -0.62 10.72
N PRO A 143 12.11 -0.29 10.26
CA PRO A 143 12.31 0.60 9.11
C PRO A 143 11.52 0.13 7.88
N ALA A 144 11.57 -1.17 7.58
CA ALA A 144 10.81 -1.78 6.50
C ALA A 144 9.29 -1.60 6.65
N GLY A 145 8.74 -1.83 7.85
CA GLY A 145 7.31 -1.66 8.11
C GLY A 145 6.84 -0.22 7.94
N LYS A 146 7.66 0.76 8.35
CA LYS A 146 7.38 2.19 8.12
C LYS A 146 7.40 2.55 6.64
N ALA A 147 8.36 2.03 5.86
CA ALA A 147 8.41 2.25 4.42
C ALA A 147 7.18 1.65 3.72
N ILE A 148 6.83 0.40 4.05
CA ILE A 148 5.63 -0.28 3.54
C ILE A 148 4.38 0.57 3.80
N ARG A 149 4.18 0.99 5.05
CA ARG A 149 2.99 1.74 5.43
C ARG A 149 2.93 3.11 4.76
N ALA A 150 4.04 3.82 4.70
CA ALA A 150 4.11 5.12 4.02
C ALA A 150 3.77 5.00 2.52
N VAL A 151 4.28 3.95 1.85
CA VAL A 151 3.95 3.66 0.46
C VAL A 151 2.45 3.38 0.30
N LEU A 152 1.88 2.55 1.18
CA LEU A 152 0.46 2.18 1.10
C LEU A 152 -0.45 3.39 1.30
N ILE A 153 -0.14 4.28 2.24
CA ILE A 153 -0.99 5.46 2.46
C ILE A 153 -0.88 6.44 1.29
N GLU A 154 0.35 6.72 0.79
CA GLU A 154 0.53 7.56 -0.39
C GLU A 154 -0.17 6.97 -1.63
N ALA A 155 -0.21 5.64 -1.74
CA ALA A 155 -0.95 4.93 -2.78
C ALA A 155 -2.46 5.12 -2.65
N THR A 156 -3.03 4.97 -1.45
CA THR A 156 -4.48 5.12 -1.22
C THR A 156 -4.96 6.55 -1.34
N ASP A 157 -4.15 7.51 -0.89
CA ASP A 157 -4.45 8.94 -1.02
C ASP A 157 -4.47 9.36 -2.49
N TYR A 158 -3.51 8.87 -3.28
CA TYR A 158 -3.51 9.06 -4.73
C TYR A 158 -4.76 8.51 -5.39
N LEU A 159 -5.13 7.27 -5.08
CA LEU A 159 -6.29 6.63 -5.67
C LEU A 159 -7.58 7.37 -5.27
N SER A 160 -7.69 7.77 -4.00
CA SER A 160 -8.80 8.60 -3.52
C SER A 160 -8.92 9.89 -4.32
N CYS A 161 -7.79 10.57 -4.51
CA CYS A 161 -7.71 11.80 -5.29
C CYS A 161 -8.18 11.63 -6.74
N VAL A 162 -7.58 10.70 -7.50
CA VAL A 162 -7.85 10.59 -8.96
C VAL A 162 -9.15 9.86 -9.29
N MET A 163 -9.64 9.00 -8.38
CA MET A 163 -10.85 8.20 -8.64
C MET A 163 -12.10 8.80 -8.00
N VAL A 164 -11.98 9.49 -6.86
CA VAL A 164 -13.13 9.90 -6.04
C VAL A 164 -13.18 11.42 -5.86
N ASP A 165 -12.17 12.02 -5.24
CA ASP A 165 -12.25 13.42 -4.79
C ASP A 165 -12.21 14.41 -5.96
N LYS A 166 -11.22 14.27 -6.85
CA LYS A 166 -11.02 15.13 -8.03
C LYS A 166 -11.12 16.63 -7.72
N ASP A 167 -10.62 17.04 -6.57
CA ASP A 167 -10.71 18.39 -6.01
C ASP A 167 -9.48 19.26 -6.34
N GLY A 168 -8.70 18.86 -7.35
CA GLY A 168 -7.46 19.54 -7.77
C GLY A 168 -6.18 18.93 -7.20
N CYS A 169 -6.28 17.97 -6.27
CA CYS A 169 -5.16 17.17 -5.75
C CYS A 169 -4.34 16.47 -6.85
N GLU A 170 -4.94 16.25 -8.03
CA GLU A 170 -4.31 15.61 -9.19
C GLU A 170 -3.07 16.38 -9.67
N GLN A 171 -3.07 17.71 -9.53
CA GLN A 171 -1.94 18.56 -9.92
C GLN A 171 -0.73 18.34 -9.01
N GLU A 172 -0.96 18.14 -7.70
CA GLU A 172 0.10 17.84 -6.75
C GLU A 172 0.76 16.49 -7.09
N TYR A 173 -0.06 15.48 -7.40
CA TYR A 173 0.45 14.17 -7.76
C TYR A 173 1.12 14.13 -9.13
N ALA A 174 0.63 14.91 -10.09
CA ALA A 174 1.32 15.11 -11.37
C ALA A 174 2.69 15.79 -11.17
N ALA A 175 2.78 16.78 -10.27
CA ALA A 175 4.05 17.44 -9.93
C ALA A 175 5.02 16.48 -9.22
N LYS A 176 4.54 15.69 -8.25
CA LYS A 176 5.32 14.63 -7.59
C LYS A 176 5.87 13.63 -8.61
N GLU A 177 5.03 13.17 -9.54
CA GLU A 177 5.44 12.22 -10.58
C GLU A 177 6.46 12.82 -11.54
N LYS A 178 6.30 14.09 -11.94
CA LYS A 178 7.29 14.81 -12.73
C LYS A 178 8.63 14.90 -12.01
N ALA A 179 8.64 15.33 -10.75
CA ALA A 179 9.84 15.43 -9.94
C ALA A 179 10.54 14.08 -9.77
N ARG A 180 9.78 13.00 -9.57
CA ARG A 180 10.30 11.62 -9.52
C ARG A 180 10.99 11.25 -10.82
N ARG A 181 10.32 11.42 -11.97
CA ARG A 181 10.89 11.12 -13.29
C ARG A 181 12.14 11.94 -13.59
N ASP A 182 12.15 13.22 -13.23
CA ASP A 182 13.30 14.11 -13.43
C ASP A 182 14.49 13.69 -12.55
N LYS A 183 14.24 13.29 -11.30
CA LYS A 183 15.26 12.72 -10.42
C LYS A 183 15.82 11.41 -10.97
N THR A 184 14.96 10.50 -11.43
CA THR A 184 15.40 9.23 -12.04
C THR A 184 16.26 9.48 -13.27
N LYS A 185 15.83 10.38 -14.18
CA LYS A 185 16.62 10.77 -15.35
C LYS A 185 17.97 11.39 -14.97
N GLY A 186 17.98 12.31 -14.01
CA GLY A 186 19.21 12.96 -13.55
C GLY A 186 20.19 12.01 -12.85
N SER A 187 19.71 10.87 -12.36
CA SER A 187 20.53 9.85 -11.67
C SER A 187 21.14 8.79 -12.59
N VAL A 188 20.81 8.79 -13.89
CA VAL A 188 21.26 7.79 -14.85
C VAL A 188 21.96 8.48 -16.02
N LYS A 189 23.12 7.96 -16.45
CA LYS A 189 23.68 8.31 -17.76
C LYS A 189 22.91 7.52 -18.81
N LEU A 190 22.06 8.22 -19.55
CA LEU A 190 21.42 7.68 -20.74
C LEU A 190 22.27 8.16 -21.92
N ASP A 191 23.04 7.25 -22.52
CA ASP A 191 23.79 7.51 -23.75
C ASP A 191 22.85 7.75 -24.95
#